data_AF-A0A0F9BG53-F1
#
_entry.id   AF-A0A0F9BG53-F1
#
_cell.length_a   1.000
_cell.length_b   1.000
_cell.length_c   1.000
_cell.angle_alpha   90.00
_cell.angle_beta   90.00
_cell.angle_gamma   90.00
#
_symmetry.space_group_name_H-M   'P 1'
#
loop_
_entity.id
_entity.type
_entity.pdbx_description
1 polymer ?
#
loop_
_entity_poly.entity_id
_entity_poly.type
_entity_poly.pdbx_seq_one_letter_code
_entity_poly.pdbx_strand_id
1 'polypeptide(L)'
;MGIIAITRGYYSSGNEIAEKVAQQLEYGCISREIILEASKEFNIPELSLIHAFEDPPSILDRLTGGKKKYIAHTQATLLKHFLKDNVVYHGFGGHFFVKGVSHLLKVLITAKLEYRIPIVK
;
A
#
# COMPACT_ATOMS: atom_id res chain seq x y z
N MET A 1 6.72 -18.85 5.80
CA MET A 1 5.95 -17.63 6.11
C MET A 1 5.87 -16.77 4.87
N GLY A 2 4.65 -16.43 4.45
CA GLY A 2 4.41 -15.77 3.16
C GLY A 2 3.89 -14.36 3.33
N ILE A 3 4.44 -13.42 2.54
CA ILE A 3 3.93 -12.06 2.43
C ILE A 3 3.52 -11.84 0.98
N ILE A 4 2.27 -11.41 0.77
CA ILE A 4 1.75 -11.08 -0.56
C ILE A 4 1.41 -9.58 -0.57
N ALA A 5 2.07 -8.82 -1.44
CA ALA A 5 1.79 -7.41 -1.65
C ALA A 5 1.08 -7.19 -3.00
N ILE A 6 -0.21 -6.91 -2.93
CA ILE A 6 -1.10 -6.67 -4.06
C ILE A 6 -1.21 -5.16 -4.28
N THR A 7 -0.51 -4.67 -5.31
CA THR A 7 -0.83 -3.35 -5.87
C THR A 7 -2.07 -3.49 -6.74
N ARG A 8 -3.08 -2.64 -6.54
CA ARG A 8 -4.34 -2.70 -7.32
C ARG A 8 -4.58 -1.42 -8.10
N GLY A 9 -4.98 -1.55 -9.36
CA GLY A 9 -5.53 -0.44 -10.13
C GLY A 9 -6.92 -0.05 -9.60
N TYR A 10 -7.29 1.21 -9.72
CA TYR A 10 -8.65 1.66 -9.41
C TYR A 10 -9.68 0.87 -10.24
N TYR A 11 -10.80 0.48 -9.62
CA TYR A 11 -11.89 -0.24 -10.30
C TYR A 11 -11.47 -1.59 -10.94
N SER A 12 -10.42 -2.24 -10.41
CA SER A 12 -9.94 -3.54 -10.91
C SER A 12 -10.49 -4.75 -10.13
N SER A 13 -11.40 -4.51 -9.17
CA SER A 13 -11.81 -5.51 -8.16
C SER A 13 -10.66 -6.05 -7.31
N GLY A 14 -9.50 -5.39 -7.33
CA GLY A 14 -8.30 -5.87 -6.64
C GLY A 14 -8.39 -5.85 -5.11
N ASN A 15 -9.33 -5.11 -4.51
CA ASN A 15 -9.60 -5.24 -3.07
C ASN A 15 -10.31 -6.55 -2.75
N GLU A 16 -11.38 -6.88 -3.49
CA GLU A 16 -12.14 -8.12 -3.31
C GLU A 16 -11.25 -9.35 -3.54
N ILE A 17 -10.40 -9.31 -4.58
CA ILE A 17 -9.45 -10.39 -4.85
C ILE A 17 -8.46 -10.54 -3.69
N ALA A 18 -7.92 -9.44 -3.16
CA ALA A 18 -6.98 -9.50 -2.04
C ALA A 18 -7.61 -10.09 -0.78
N GLU A 19 -8.82 -9.66 -0.44
CA GLU A 19 -9.57 -10.17 0.70
C GLU A 19 -9.88 -11.67 0.55
N LYS A 20 -10.29 -12.11 -0.65
CA LYS A 20 -10.51 -13.54 -0.94
C LYS A 20 -9.22 -14.37 -0.85
N VAL A 21 -8.10 -13.86 -1.36
CA VAL A 21 -6.79 -14.53 -1.23
C VAL A 21 -6.39 -14.65 0.23
N ALA A 22 -6.55 -13.58 1.02
CA ALA A 22 -6.27 -13.62 2.45
C ALA A 22 -7.14 -14.66 3.15
N GLN A 23 -8.44 -14.70 2.85
CA GLN A 23 -9.37 -15.68 3.39
C GLN A 23 -9.00 -17.11 3.03
N GLN A 24 -8.69 -17.39 1.76
CA GLN A 24 -8.34 -18.74 1.28
C GLN A 24 -7.04 -19.27 1.87
N LEU A 25 -6.09 -18.38 2.18
CA LEU A 25 -4.81 -18.74 2.79
C LEU A 25 -4.82 -18.67 4.32
N GLU A 26 -5.92 -18.20 4.92
CA GLU A 26 -6.03 -17.90 6.35
C GLU A 26 -4.98 -16.86 6.80
N TYR A 27 -4.73 -15.88 5.94
CA TYR A 27 -3.77 -14.80 6.16
C TYR A 27 -4.47 -13.52 6.64
N GLY A 28 -3.74 -12.68 7.38
CA GLY A 28 -4.21 -11.34 7.73
C GLY A 28 -4.31 -10.45 6.49
N CYS A 29 -5.38 -9.68 6.33
CA CYS A 29 -5.54 -8.73 5.22
C CYS A 29 -5.31 -7.29 5.68
N ILE A 30 -4.38 -6.58 5.04
CA ILE A 30 -3.97 -5.21 5.40
C ILE A 30 -4.28 -4.29 4.23
N SER A 31 -5.10 -3.26 4.47
CA SER A 31 -5.58 -2.33 3.45
C SER A 31 -4.81 -0.99 3.44
N ARG A 32 -5.35 0.02 2.75
CA ARG A 32 -4.84 1.41 2.74
C ARG A 32 -4.92 2.06 4.13
N GLU A 33 -5.68 1.49 5.07
CA GLU A 33 -5.79 1.94 6.46
C GLU A 33 -4.45 2.03 7.20
N ILE A 34 -3.40 1.38 6.68
CA ILE A 34 -2.01 1.57 7.15
C ILE A 34 -1.58 3.04 7.17
N ILE A 35 -2.12 3.88 6.28
CA ILE A 35 -1.86 5.32 6.23
C ILE A 35 -2.48 6.03 7.44
N LEU A 36 -3.70 5.63 7.82
CA LEU A 36 -4.38 6.15 9.01
C LEU A 36 -3.65 5.74 10.29
N GLU A 37 -3.15 4.50 10.32
CA GLU A 37 -2.35 4.01 11.44
C GLU A 37 -1.04 4.78 11.57
N ALA A 38 -0.31 4.98 10.47
CA ALA A 38 0.91 5.79 10.46
C ALA A 38 0.64 7.26 10.85
N SER A 39 -0.48 7.84 10.40
CA SER A 39 -0.90 9.19 10.78
C SER A 39 -1.04 9.33 12.30
N LYS A 40 -1.74 8.38 12.93
CA LYS A 40 -1.95 8.36 14.39
C LYS A 40 -0.66 8.08 15.15
N GLU A 41 0.10 7.08 14.71
CA GLU A 41 1.32 6.64 15.38
C GLU A 41 2.39 7.73 15.43
N PHE A 42 2.55 8.48 14.33
CA PHE A 42 3.59 9.50 14.21
C PHE A 42 3.07 10.93 14.39
N ASN A 43 1.79 11.11 14.72
CA ASN A 43 1.13 12.40 14.89
C ASN A 43 1.30 13.32 13.66
N ILE A 44 0.98 12.77 12.48
CA ILE A 44 1.10 13.44 11.17
C ILE A 44 -0.28 13.58 10.55
N PRO A 45 -0.64 14.73 9.94
CA PRO A 45 -1.90 14.84 9.21
C PRO A 45 -1.99 13.81 8.08
N GLU A 46 -3.07 13.02 8.04
CA GLU A 46 -3.32 12.00 7.01
C GLU A 46 -3.17 12.56 5.59
N LEU A 47 -3.69 13.77 5.36
CA LEU A 47 -3.60 14.46 4.07
C LEU A 47 -2.15 14.64 3.60
N SER A 48 -1.21 14.84 4.54
CA SER A 48 0.22 14.96 4.23
C SER A 48 0.81 13.62 3.77
N LEU A 49 0.34 12.51 4.35
CA LEU A 49 0.76 11.17 3.91
C LEU A 49 0.19 10.86 2.53
N ILE A 50 -1.09 11.16 2.29
CA ILE A 50 -1.74 10.95 0.99
C ILE A 50 -1.00 11.72 -0.12
N HIS A 51 -0.76 13.03 0.06
CA HIS A 51 -0.02 13.85 -0.90
C HIS A 51 1.43 13.38 -1.11
N ALA A 52 2.08 12.80 -0.08
CA ALA A 52 3.40 12.23 -0.25
C ALA A 52 3.41 11.03 -1.22
N PHE A 53 2.27 10.36 -1.43
CA PHE A 53 2.13 9.20 -2.30
C PHE A 53 1.51 9.51 -3.66
N GLU A 54 0.54 10.42 -3.71
CA GLU A 54 -0.19 10.75 -4.94
C GLU A 54 0.54 11.82 -5.77
N ASP A 55 1.19 12.79 -5.10
CA ASP A 55 1.82 13.89 -5.82
C ASP A 55 3.27 13.54 -6.20
N PRO A 56 3.72 13.91 -7.41
CA PRO A 56 5.13 13.82 -7.77
C PRO A 56 6.01 14.65 -6.81
N PRO A 57 7.28 14.29 -6.61
CA PRO A 57 8.19 15.08 -5.78
C PRO A 57 8.46 16.44 -6.43
N SER A 58 8.20 17.53 -5.70
CA SER A 58 8.54 18.89 -6.13
C SER A 58 10.05 19.14 -6.04
N ILE A 59 10.53 20.23 -6.65
CA ILE A 59 11.95 20.67 -6.56
C ILE A 59 12.33 20.92 -5.09
N LEU A 60 11.43 21.52 -4.31
CA LEU A 60 11.65 21.78 -2.89
C LEU A 60 11.67 20.48 -2.06
N ASP A 61 10.83 19.50 -2.39
CA ASP A 61 10.85 18.17 -1.75
C ASP A 61 12.18 17.44 -1.96
N ARG A 62 12.78 17.60 -3.14
CA ARG A 62 14.08 16.99 -3.47
C ARG A 62 15.21 17.59 -2.63
N LEU A 63 15.17 18.90 -2.37
CA LEU A 63 16.19 19.62 -1.59
C LEU A 63 16.03 19.39 -0.08
N THR A 64 14.80 19.44 0.42
CA THR A 64 14.50 19.35 1.86
C THR A 64 14.29 17.91 2.36
N GLY A 65 14.11 16.96 1.45
CA GLY A 65 13.71 15.60 1.80
C GLY A 65 12.30 15.51 2.40
N GLY A 66 11.46 16.53 2.21
CA GLY A 66 10.15 16.69 2.88
C GLY A 66 9.25 15.46 2.81
N LYS A 67 9.21 14.76 1.66
CA LYS A 67 8.42 13.54 1.45
C LYS A 67 9.05 12.26 2.04
N LYS A 68 10.36 12.24 2.30
CA LYS A 68 11.07 11.03 2.76
C LYS A 68 10.59 10.56 4.13
N LYS A 69 10.31 11.48 5.06
CA LYS A 69 9.81 11.13 6.39
C LYS A 69 8.46 10.42 6.33
N TYR A 70 7.54 10.91 5.50
CA TYR A 70 6.21 10.32 5.31
C TYR A 70 6.28 8.90 4.74
N ILE A 71 7.15 8.71 3.73
CA ILE A 71 7.44 7.38 3.18
C ILE A 71 8.01 6.46 4.26
N ALA A 72 9.00 6.93 5.04
CA ALA A 72 9.64 6.14 6.09
C ALA A 72 8.65 5.71 7.19
N HIS A 73 7.74 6.60 7.60
CA HIS A 73 6.69 6.28 8.58
C HIS A 73 5.75 5.19 8.07
N THR A 74 5.25 5.31 6.84
CA THR A 74 4.39 4.27 6.25
C THR A 74 5.14 2.96 6.04
N GLN A 75 6.42 3.00 5.66
CA GLN A 75 7.27 1.80 5.59
C GLN A 75 7.40 1.13 6.97
N ALA A 76 7.66 1.91 8.02
CA ALA A 76 7.81 1.39 9.37
C ALA A 76 6.53 0.70 9.84
N THR A 77 5.36 1.35 9.68
CA THR A 77 4.07 0.76 10.04
C THR A 77 3.79 -0.51 9.21
N LEU A 78 4.02 -0.49 7.89
CA LEU A 78 3.81 -1.65 7.03
C LEU A 78 4.71 -2.83 7.41
N LEU A 79 6.00 -2.58 7.66
CA LEU A 79 6.96 -3.60 8.06
C LEU A 79 6.61 -4.23 9.40
N LYS A 80 6.05 -3.47 10.36
CA LYS A 80 5.55 -4.02 11.63
C LYS A 80 4.45 -5.05 11.43
N HIS A 81 3.56 -4.85 10.46
CA HIS A 81 2.56 -5.86 10.14
C HIS A 81 3.16 -7.05 9.38
N PHE A 82 4.19 -6.82 8.56
CA PHE A 82 4.87 -7.91 7.84
C PHE A 82 5.63 -8.85 8.78
N LEU A 83 6.11 -8.34 9.92
CA LEU A 83 6.70 -9.16 10.98
C LEU A 83 5.71 -10.14 11.63
N LYS A 84 4.40 -9.99 11.43
CA LYS A 84 3.39 -10.95 11.92
C LYS A 84 3.32 -12.19 11.05
N ASP A 85 3.89 -12.13 9.84
CA ASP A 85 3.83 -13.13 8.79
C ASP A 85 2.43 -13.54 8.36
N ASN A 86 2.35 -14.30 7.26
CA ASN A 86 1.08 -14.79 6.72
C ASN A 86 0.09 -13.63 6.51
N VAL A 87 0.54 -12.63 5.74
CA VAL A 87 -0.22 -11.42 5.47
C VAL A 87 -0.36 -11.15 3.97
N VAL A 88 -1.53 -10.65 3.61
CA VAL A 88 -1.85 -10.06 2.32
C VAL A 88 -2.01 -8.57 2.52
N TYR A 89 -1.03 -7.80 2.06
CA TYR A 89 -1.20 -6.36 1.90
C TYR A 89 -1.85 -6.08 0.56
N HIS A 90 -2.84 -5.20 0.56
CA HIS A 90 -3.33 -4.61 -0.67
C HIS A 90 -3.39 -3.10 -0.53
N GLY A 91 -2.73 -2.37 -1.43
CA GLY A 91 -2.82 -0.92 -1.47
C GLY A 91 -2.05 -0.30 -2.62
N PHE A 92 -1.90 1.02 -2.57
CA PHE A 92 -1.01 1.72 -3.48
C PHE A 92 0.44 1.50 -3.06
N GLY A 93 1.35 1.29 -4.02
CA GLY A 93 2.79 1.34 -3.73
C GLY A 93 3.37 0.16 -2.93
N GLY A 94 2.69 -0.98 -2.81
CA GLY A 94 3.22 -2.15 -2.07
C GLY A 94 4.59 -2.62 -2.59
N HIS A 95 4.84 -2.49 -3.89
CA HIS A 95 6.14 -2.77 -4.51
C HIS A 95 7.23 -1.74 -4.16
N PHE A 96 6.82 -0.49 -3.87
CA PHE A 96 7.71 0.63 -3.56
C PHE A 96 8.13 0.64 -2.09
N PHE A 97 7.21 0.41 -1.16
CA PHE A 97 7.49 0.48 0.28
C PHE A 97 8.39 -0.65 0.77
N VAL A 98 8.47 -1.75 0.04
CA VAL A 98 9.06 -2.99 0.53
C VAL A 98 10.21 -3.44 -0.37
N LYS A 99 11.21 -2.56 -0.49
CA LYS A 99 12.48 -2.88 -1.13
C LYS A 99 13.37 -3.65 -0.14
N GLY A 100 13.87 -4.81 -0.54
CA GLY A 100 14.80 -5.62 0.26
C GLY A 100 14.21 -6.87 0.94
N VAL A 101 12.89 -7.05 0.92
CA VAL A 101 12.25 -8.28 1.43
C VAL A 101 12.22 -9.33 0.31
N SER A 102 13.05 -10.36 0.43
CA SER A 102 13.26 -11.39 -0.60
C SER A 102 12.11 -12.39 -0.74
N HIS A 103 11.39 -12.66 0.35
CA HIS A 103 10.30 -13.65 0.41
C HIS A 103 8.90 -13.02 0.17
N LEU A 104 8.86 -11.79 -0.35
CA LEU A 104 7.62 -11.08 -0.62
C LEU A 104 7.19 -11.25 -2.08
N LEU A 105 5.99 -11.82 -2.28
CA LEU A 105 5.36 -11.91 -3.59
C LEU A 105 4.71 -10.57 -3.96
N LYS A 106 5.13 -9.99 -5.08
CA LYS A 106 4.59 -8.73 -5.61
C LYS A 106 3.60 -9.03 -6.72
N VAL A 107 2.37 -8.54 -6.58
CA VAL A 107 1.30 -8.75 -7.57
C VAL A 107 0.73 -7.40 -7.97
N LEU A 108 0.51 -7.20 -9.27
CA LEU A 108 -0.29 -6.08 -9.78
C LEU A 108 -1.61 -6.63 -10.29
N ILE A 109 -2.72 -6.21 -9.69
CA ILE A 109 -4.06 -6.45 -10.20
C ILE A 109 -4.48 -5.23 -11.01
N THR A 110 -4.83 -5.48 -12.26
CA THR A 110 -5.35 -4.48 -13.19
C THR A 110 -6.51 -5.08 -13.99
N ALA A 111 -7.29 -4.21 -14.60
CA ALA A 111 -8.38 -4.59 -15.49
C ALA A 111 -8.34 -3.70 -16.73
N LYS A 112 -8.88 -4.21 -17.84
CA LYS A 112 -9.02 -3.41 -19.06
C LYS A 112 -10.02 -2.27 -18.86
N LEU A 113 -9.91 -1.20 -19.63
CA LEU A 113 -10.76 -0.01 -19.47
C LEU A 113 -12.25 -0.33 -19.65
N GLU A 114 -12.57 -1.26 -20.54
CA GLU A 114 -13.94 -1.68 -20.82
C GLU A 114 -14.63 -2.30 -19.60
N TYR A 115 -13.84 -2.89 -18.69
CA TYR A 115 -14.32 -3.39 -17.40
C TYR A 115 -14.42 -2.29 -16.34
N ARG A 116 -13.49 -1.31 -16.39
CA ARG A 116 -13.34 -0.28 -15.35
C ARG A 116 -14.33 0.88 -15.50
N ILE A 117 -14.58 1.33 -16.73
CA ILE A 117 -15.40 2.51 -17.02
C ILE A 117 -16.84 2.38 -16.49
N PRO A 118 -17.57 1.26 -16.71
CA PRO A 118 -18.97 1.18 -16.31
C PRO A 118 -19.22 1.21 -14.79
N ILE A 119 -18.18 0.96 -13.98
CA ILE A 119 -18.28 0.87 -12.51
C ILE A 119 -17.72 2.12 -11.80
N VAL A 120 -17.24 3.11 -12.56
CA VAL A 120 -16.92 4.44 -12.02
C VAL A 120 -18.23 5.12 -11.62
N LYS A 121 -18.32 5.55 -10.37
CA LYS A 121 -19.46 6.32 -9.82
C LYS A 121 -19.15 7.80 -9.85
#